data_AF-A0A3A4UNE9-F1
#
_entry.id   AF-A0A3A4UNE9-F1
#
_cell.length_a   1.000
_cell.length_b   1.000
_cell.length_c   1.000
_cell.angle_alpha   90.00
_cell.angle_beta   90.00
_cell.angle_gamma   90.00
#
_symmetry.space_group_name_H-M   'P 1'
#
loop_
_entity.id
_entity.type
_entity.pdbx_description
1 polymer ?
#
loop_
_entity_poly.entity_id
_entity_poly.type
_entity_poly.pdbx_seq_one_letter_code
_entity_poly.pdbx_strand_id
1 'polypeptide(L)'
;CILQGSEWCFVGSSGQSCGSRDDCLAYVAVDQESVGACEQIENSERRDICIGTLAINLGDVSVCERAADRASCEDFFILLNR
;
A
#
# COMPACT_ATOMS: atom_id res chain seq x y z
N CYS A 1 11.60 12.60 5.52
CA CYS A 1 11.49 13.75 4.61
C CYS A 1 10.87 14.93 5.30
N ILE A 2 11.32 16.15 4.99
CA ILE A 2 10.61 17.38 5.36
C ILE A 2 10.49 18.19 4.07
N LEU A 3 9.27 18.41 3.63
CA LEU A 3 8.91 19.67 2.99
C LEU A 3 7.66 20.17 3.70
N GLN A 4 7.76 21.38 4.22
CA GLN A 4 6.69 22.03 4.96
C GLN A 4 5.38 22.03 4.17
N GLY A 5 4.27 21.67 4.82
CA GLY A 5 2.93 21.93 4.32
C GLY A 5 1.94 20.76 4.35
N SER A 6 2.39 19.54 4.62
CA SER A 6 1.60 18.39 5.11
C SER A 6 2.57 17.22 5.28
N GLU A 7 2.21 16.18 6.03
CA GLU A 7 3.11 15.13 6.54
C GLU A 7 3.16 13.89 5.61
N TRP A 8 4.31 13.57 4.98
CA TRP A 8 4.39 12.55 3.90
C TRP A 8 5.52 11.55 4.17
N CYS A 9 5.54 11.05 5.41
CA CYS A 9 6.33 9.95 6.01
C CYS A 9 7.61 10.30 6.81
N PHE A 10 7.51 10.01 8.10
CA PHE A 10 8.60 9.71 9.03
C PHE A 10 8.21 8.48 9.85
N VAL A 11 8.87 7.34 9.62
CA VAL A 11 8.86 6.19 10.55
C VAL A 11 10.32 5.91 10.89
N GLY A 12 10.67 6.06 12.17
CA GLY A 12 12.05 6.31 12.62
C GLY A 12 13.08 5.20 12.34
N SER A 13 14.29 5.68 12.04
CA SER A 13 15.63 5.10 12.27
C SER A 13 16.28 4.08 11.31
N SER A 14 15.65 3.66 10.20
CA SER A 14 16.35 2.79 9.21
C SER A 14 16.17 3.19 7.74
N GLY A 15 16.38 4.48 7.45
CA GLY A 15 16.91 4.91 6.15
C GLY A 15 16.02 4.68 4.92
N GLN A 16 14.74 5.04 4.99
CA GLN A 16 13.90 5.07 3.79
C GLN A 16 13.92 6.47 3.16
N SER A 17 14.35 6.51 1.88
CA SER A 17 14.41 7.68 1.02
C SER A 17 13.02 8.33 0.88
N CYS A 18 12.97 9.58 0.43
CA CYS A 18 11.73 10.27 0.10
C CYS A 18 10.94 9.56 -0.98
N GLY A 19 10.09 8.62 -0.58
CA GLY A 19 9.07 8.06 -1.44
C GLY A 19 8.04 9.14 -1.80
N SER A 20 7.32 8.92 -2.89
CA SER A 20 6.17 9.73 -3.26
C SER A 20 5.11 9.65 -2.15
N ARG A 21 4.11 10.54 -2.13
CA ARG A 21 2.94 10.41 -1.23
C ARG A 21 2.43 8.98 -1.14
N ASP A 22 2.30 8.39 -2.32
CA ASP A 22 1.70 7.10 -2.53
C ASP A 22 2.55 5.98 -1.92
N ASP A 23 3.87 6.11 -1.97
CA ASP A 23 4.80 5.19 -1.30
C ASP A 23 4.67 5.28 0.22
N CYS A 24 4.51 6.51 0.73
CA CYS A 24 4.30 6.75 2.14
C CYS A 24 2.97 6.17 2.64
N LEU A 25 1.88 6.49 1.95
CA LEU A 25 0.55 5.96 2.25
C LEU A 25 0.55 4.43 2.15
N ALA A 26 1.22 3.86 1.16
CA ALA A 26 1.33 2.41 1.02
C ALA A 26 2.05 1.77 2.21
N TYR A 27 3.17 2.35 2.63
CA TYR A 27 3.91 1.85 3.79
C TYR A 27 3.06 1.90 5.07
N VAL A 28 2.45 3.05 5.36
CA VAL A 28 1.59 3.23 6.55
C VAL A 28 0.39 2.30 6.50
N ALA A 29 -0.23 2.14 5.33
CA ALA A 29 -1.35 1.24 5.15
C ALA A 29 -0.97 -0.21 5.45
N VAL A 30 0.20 -0.66 4.98
CA VAL A 30 0.69 -2.01 5.24
C VAL A 30 1.08 -2.21 6.70
N ASP A 31 1.79 -1.25 7.30
CA ASP A 31 2.22 -1.31 8.71
C ASP A 31 1.04 -1.29 9.70
N GLN A 32 -0.03 -0.56 9.37
CA GLN A 32 -1.25 -0.48 10.18
C GLN A 32 -2.36 -1.42 9.73
N GLU A 33 -2.10 -2.29 8.74
CA GLU A 33 -3.09 -3.18 8.13
C GLU A 33 -4.39 -2.46 7.67
N SER A 34 -4.26 -1.22 7.22
CA SER A 34 -5.37 -0.32 6.91
C SER A 34 -5.60 -0.21 5.41
N VAL A 35 -6.57 -0.97 4.90
CA VAL A 35 -6.98 -0.92 3.48
C VAL A 35 -7.45 0.49 3.07
N GLY A 36 -8.11 1.21 3.97
CA GLY A 36 -8.59 2.58 3.71
C GLY A 36 -7.45 3.60 3.52
N ALA A 37 -6.24 3.32 4.00
CA ALA A 37 -5.07 4.14 3.69
C ALA A 37 -4.54 3.86 2.27
N CYS A 38 -4.59 2.60 1.79
CA CYS A 38 -4.27 2.30 0.40
C CYS A 38 -5.24 2.99 -0.58
N GLU A 39 -6.52 3.13 -0.23
CA GLU A 39 -7.51 3.77 -1.11
C GLU A 39 -7.25 5.26 -1.37
N GLN A 40 -6.51 5.92 -0.47
CA GLN A 40 -6.12 7.31 -0.61
C GLN A 40 -4.94 7.52 -1.58
N ILE A 41 -4.32 6.44 -2.04
CA ILE A 41 -3.26 6.45 -3.03
C ILE A 41 -3.85 6.87 -4.38
N GLU A 42 -3.29 7.91 -4.99
CA GLU A 42 -3.79 8.46 -6.25
C GLU A 42 -3.33 7.60 -7.45
N ASN A 43 -2.11 7.07 -7.39
CA ASN A 43 -1.60 6.16 -8.39
C ASN A 43 -2.26 4.76 -8.26
N SER A 44 -3.05 4.38 -9.25
CA SER A 44 -3.79 3.11 -9.24
C SER A 44 -2.88 1.88 -9.14
N GLU A 45 -1.73 1.87 -9.82
CA GLU A 45 -0.76 0.78 -9.73
C GLU A 45 -0.22 0.65 -8.31
N ARG A 46 0.13 1.78 -7.67
CA ARG A 46 0.60 1.80 -6.28
C ARG A 46 -0.48 1.38 -5.28
N ARG A 47 -1.73 1.79 -5.54
CA ARG A 47 -2.89 1.36 -4.75
C ARG A 47 -3.08 -0.14 -4.82
N ASP A 48 -3.02 -0.72 -6.02
CA ASP A 48 -3.24 -2.15 -6.22
C ASP A 48 -2.13 -2.98 -5.57
N ILE A 49 -0.87 -2.54 -5.69
CA ILE A 49 0.27 -3.14 -4.98
C ILE A 49 0.08 -3.07 -3.46
N CYS A 50 -0.37 -1.93 -2.92
CA CYS A 50 -0.63 -1.75 -1.50
C CYS A 50 -1.71 -2.72 -0.99
N ILE A 51 -2.84 -2.78 -1.69
CA ILE A 51 -3.97 -3.64 -1.35
C ILE A 51 -3.61 -5.12 -1.51
N GLY A 52 -2.87 -5.48 -2.56
CA GLY A 52 -2.37 -6.84 -2.77
C GLY A 52 -1.40 -7.28 -1.67
N THR A 53 -0.53 -6.38 -1.21
CA THR A 53 0.37 -6.65 -0.07
C THR A 53 -0.41 -6.89 1.21
N LEU A 54 -1.46 -6.09 1.46
CA LEU A 54 -2.37 -6.31 2.60
C LEU A 54 -3.13 -7.63 2.49
N ALA A 55 -3.64 -7.96 1.30
CA ALA A 55 -4.31 -9.23 1.06
C ALA A 55 -3.40 -10.42 1.41
N ILE A 56 -2.11 -10.36 1.04
CA ILE A 56 -1.12 -11.38 1.38
C ILE A 56 -0.87 -11.43 2.89
N ASN A 57 -0.61 -10.28 3.52
CA ASN A 57 -0.32 -10.21 4.96
C ASN A 57 -1.50 -10.72 5.81
N LEU A 58 -2.72 -10.41 5.40
CA LEU A 58 -3.96 -10.85 6.07
C LEU A 58 -4.38 -12.27 5.65
N GLY A 59 -3.82 -12.81 4.57
CA GLY A 59 -4.25 -14.07 3.96
C GLY A 59 -5.66 -14.01 3.37
N ASP A 60 -6.16 -12.81 3.03
CA ASP A 60 -7.53 -12.56 2.60
C ASP A 60 -7.58 -11.89 1.23
N VAL A 61 -7.88 -12.69 0.20
CA VAL A 61 -8.03 -12.21 -1.19
C VAL A 61 -9.24 -11.28 -1.37
N SER A 62 -10.23 -11.31 -0.46
CA SER A 62 -11.39 -10.42 -0.56
C SER A 62 -11.03 -8.95 -0.39
N VAL A 63 -9.85 -8.66 0.18
CA VAL A 63 -9.29 -7.30 0.26
C VAL A 63 -9.07 -6.70 -1.14
N CYS A 64 -8.80 -7.52 -2.15
CA CYS A 64 -8.64 -7.10 -3.54
C CYS A 64 -9.92 -6.54 -4.18
N GLU A 65 -11.09 -6.68 -3.55
CA GLU A 65 -12.33 -6.02 -4.02
C GLU A 65 -12.25 -4.49 -3.99
N ARG A 66 -11.32 -3.94 -3.20
CA ARG A 66 -11.10 -2.50 -3.04
C ARG A 66 -10.00 -1.97 -3.96
N ALA A 67 -9.35 -2.85 -4.75
CA ALA A 67 -8.35 -2.47 -5.73
C ALA A 67 -8.97 -1.70 -6.91
N ALA A 68 -8.14 -0.87 -7.56
CA ALA A 68 -8.49 -0.26 -8.85
C ALA A 68 -8.72 -1.34 -9.91
N ASP A 69 -7.78 -2.27 -9.98
CA ASP A 69 -7.87 -3.47 -10.79
C ASP A 69 -7.82 -4.71 -9.90
N ARG A 70 -9.00 -5.30 -9.70
CA ARG A 70 -9.18 -6.52 -8.92
C ARG A 70 -8.35 -7.68 -9.49
N ALA A 71 -8.26 -7.83 -10.81
CA ALA A 71 -7.52 -8.93 -11.41
C ALA A 71 -6.02 -8.79 -11.14
N SER A 72 -5.49 -7.57 -11.29
CA SER A 72 -4.09 -7.27 -10.97
C SER A 72 -3.75 -7.56 -9.50
N CYS A 73 -4.65 -7.26 -8.56
CA CYS A 73 -4.47 -7.58 -7.14
C CYS A 73 -4.57 -9.09 -6.85
N GLU A 74 -5.56 -9.78 -7.42
CA GLU A 74 -5.74 -11.23 -7.24
C GLU A 74 -4.55 -12.02 -7.79
N ASP A 75 -4.04 -11.63 -8.97
CA ASP A 75 -2.83 -12.22 -9.55
C ASP A 75 -1.63 -12.04 -8.61
N PHE A 76 -1.47 -10.85 -8.01
CA PHE A 76 -0.41 -10.59 -7.04
C PHE A 76 -0.51 -11.50 -5.80
N PHE A 77 -1.72 -11.68 -5.26
CA PHE A 77 -1.98 -12.58 -4.13
C PHE A 77 -1.66 -14.05 -4.46
N ILE A 78 -2.09 -14.53 -5.63
CA ILE A 78 -1.89 -15.93 -6.04
C ILE A 78 -0.41 -16.23 -6.34
N LEU A 79 0.30 -15.30 -6.98
CA LEU A 79 1.70 -15.50 -7.38
C LEU A 79 2.67 -15.53 -6.20
N LEU A 80 2.36 -14.80 -5.12
CA LEU A 80 3.26 -14.64 -3.97
C LEU A 80 2.88 -15.51 -2.76
N ASN A 81 1.68 -16.08 -2.73
CA ASN A 81 1.21 -16.98 -1.66
C ASN A 81 1.20 -18.47 -2.09
N ARG A 82 2.08 -18.85 -3.03
CA ARG A 82 2.20 -20.21 -3.56
C ARG A 82 3.37 -20.99 -2.96
#